data_AF-A0A3E2BMA4-F1
#
_entry.id   AF-A0A3E2BMA4-F1
#
_cell.length_a   1.000
_cell.length_b   1.000
_cell.length_c   1.000
_cell.angle_alpha   90.00
_cell.angle_beta   90.00
_cell.angle_gamma   90.00
#
_symmetry.space_group_name_H-M   'P 1'
#
loop_
_entity.id
_entity.type
_entity.pdbx_description
1 polymer ?
#
loop_
_entity_poly.entity_id
_entity_poly.type
_entity_poly.pdbx_seq_one_letter_code
_entity_poly.pdbx_strand_id
1 'polypeptide(L)' 'MVNYILLYKIRKLVKQILKEKIEDGEIATTPRSCLGCLADELSWEIYYLFKEREEGKKGGSDQADKDKEKTEEPE' A
#
# COMPACT_ATOMS: atom_id res chain seq x y z
N MET A 1 7.17 -10.95 5.55
CA MET A 1 6.49 -10.47 6.78
C MET A 1 6.15 -8.99 6.62
N VAL A 2 5.00 -8.52 7.12
CA VAL A 2 4.60 -7.11 6.96
C VAL A 2 5.44 -6.20 7.84
N ASN A 3 5.99 -5.13 7.27
CA ASN A 3 6.73 -4.10 8.00
C ASN A 3 5.78 -2.97 8.44
N TYR A 4 5.26 -3.10 9.65
CA TYR A 4 4.30 -2.15 10.22
C TYR A 4 4.89 -0.76 10.49
N ILE A 5 6.20 -0.64 10.71
CA ILE A 5 6.87 0.66 10.89
C ILE A 5 6.83 1.43 9.57
N LEU A 6 7.12 0.75 8.46
CA LEU A 6 7.04 1.35 7.14
C LEU A 6 5.60 1.75 6.81
N LEU A 7 4.64 0.86 7.05
CA LEU A 7 3.20 1.13 6.84
C LEU A 7 2.73 2.35 7.65
N TYR A 8 3.16 2.48 8.91
CA TYR A 8 2.85 3.65 9.73
C TYR A 8 3.41 4.95 9.14
N LYS A 9 4.65 4.93 8.63
CA LYS A 9 5.27 6.10 7.97
C LYS A 9 4.53 6.49 6.70
N ILE A 10 4.15 5.51 5.87
CA ILE A 10 3.35 5.73 4.66
C ILE A 10 2.02 6.38 5.05
N ARG A 11 1.29 5.80 6.00
CA ARG A 11 0.01 6.33 6.48
C ARG A 11 0.10 7.76 6.99
N LYS A 12 1.17 8.10 7.71
CA LYS A 12 1.38 9.47 8.20
C LYS A 12 1.54 10.47 7.04
N LEU A 13 2.34 10.13 6.04
CA LEU A 13 2.54 10.96 4.84
C LEU A 13 1.26 11.08 4.01
N VAL A 14 0.57 9.96 3.75
CA VAL A 14 -0.69 9.95 2.99
C VAL A 14 -1.73 10.85 3.65
N LYS A 15 -1.87 10.79 4.99
CA LYS A 15 -2.78 11.67 5.72
C LYS A 15 -2.41 13.16 5.62
N GLN A 16 -1.13 13.50 5.54
CA GLN A 16 -0.70 14.89 5.35
C GLN A 16 -1.05 15.37 3.95
N ILE A 17 -0.71 14.58 2.92
CA ILE A 17 -1.01 14.91 1.52
C ILE A 17 -2.53 15.05 1.30
N LEU A 18 -3.34 14.13 1.85
CA LEU A 18 -4.80 14.21 1.73
C LEU A 18 -5.36 15.49 2.36
N LYS A 19 -4.80 15.96 3.47
CA LYS A 19 -5.24 17.22 4.10
C LYS A 19 -4.87 18.43 3.27
N GLU A 20 -3.61 18.50 2.82
CA GLU A 20 -3.13 19.58 1.94
C GLU A 20 -3.99 19.66 0.67
N LYS A 21 -4.28 18.51 0.05
CA LYS A 21 -5.09 18.45 -1.18
C LYS A 21 -6.57 18.81 -0.98
N ILE A 22 -7.10 18.67 0.23
CA ILE A 22 -8.44 19.16 0.59
C ILE A 22 -8.41 20.67 0.81
N GLU A 23 -7.36 21.19 1.46
CA GLU A 23 -7.16 22.62 1.69
C GLU A 23 -6.97 23.39 0.37
N ASP A 24 -6.23 22.80 -0.58
CA ASP A 24 -6.04 23.33 -1.94
C ASP A 24 -7.32 23.26 -2.80
N GLY A 25 -8.39 22.62 -2.29
CA GLY A 25 -9.65 22.43 -3.01
C GLY A 25 -9.59 21.43 -4.16
N GLU A 26 -8.49 20.68 -4.31
CA GLU A 26 -8.32 19.65 -5.33
C GLU A 26 -9.17 18.40 -5.04
N ILE A 27 -9.43 18.11 -3.76
CA ILE A 27 -10.27 16.98 -3.34
C ILE A 27 -11.55 17.50 -2.70
N ALA A 28 -12.66 17.35 -3.41
CA ALA A 28 -14.00 17.57 -2.85
C ALA A 28 -14.36 16.40 -1.92
N THR A 29 -14.35 16.65 -0.61
CA THR A 29 -14.81 15.69 0.40
C THR A 29 -16.01 16.23 1.18
N THR A 30 -16.81 15.33 1.76
CA THR A 30 -17.87 15.73 2.68
C THR A 30 -17.35 15.71 4.13
N PRO A 31 -17.90 16.53 5.06
CA PRO A 31 -17.46 16.54 6.46
C PRO A 31 -17.61 15.19 7.19
N ARG A 32 -18.43 14.28 6.63
CA ARG A 32 -18.69 12.93 7.17
C ARG A 32 -17.82 11.85 6.53
N SER A 33 -17.08 12.16 5.48
CA SER A 33 -16.22 11.19 4.80
C SER A 33 -15.09 10.72 5.72
N CYS A 34 -14.82 9.41 5.77
CA CYS A 34 -13.73 8.89 6.57
C CYS A 34 -12.39 9.01 5.82
N LEU A 35 -11.72 10.15 5.98
CA LEU A 35 -10.34 10.32 5.51
C LEU A 35 -9.40 9.23 6.03
N GLY A 36 -9.71 8.67 7.21
CA GLY A 36 -8.97 7.55 7.79
C GLY A 36 -9.03 6.29 6.93
N CYS A 37 -10.22 5.91 6.42
CA CYS A 37 -10.36 4.71 5.60
C CYS A 37 -9.63 4.88 4.27
N LEU A 38 -9.81 6.04 3.62
CA LEU A 38 -9.13 6.34 2.37
C LEU A 38 -7.60 6.33 2.54
N ALA A 39 -7.10 6.93 3.62
CA ALA A 39 -5.67 6.89 3.93
C ALA A 39 -5.18 5.45 4.17
N ASP A 40 -5.99 4.58 4.78
CA ASP A 40 -5.63 3.20 5.06
C ASP A 40 -5.53 2.35 3.79
N GLU A 41 -6.52 2.46 2.89
CA GLU A 41 -6.50 1.77 1.58
C GLU A 41 -5.29 2.21 0.74
N LEU A 42 -5.08 3.52 0.60
CA LEU A 42 -3.92 4.06 -0.11
C LEU A 42 -2.59 3.63 0.53
N SER A 43 -2.53 3.54 1.86
CA SER A 43 -1.29 3.16 2.55
C SER A 43 -0.89 1.72 2.27
N TRP A 44 -1.87 0.81 2.21
CA TRP A 44 -1.61 -0.59 1.88
C TRP A 44 -1.19 -0.75 0.42
N GLU A 45 -1.87 -0.07 -0.50
CA GLU A 45 -1.53 -0.12 -1.93
C GLU A 45 -0.09 0.36 -2.18
N ILE A 46 0.27 1.52 -1.60
CA ILE A 46 1.63 2.05 -1.67
C ILE A 46 2.62 1.08 -1.05
N TYR A 47 2.30 0.49 0.12
CA TYR A 47 3.17 -0.48 0.78
C TYR A 47 3.48 -1.70 -0.11
N TYR A 48 2.46 -2.24 -0.79
CA TYR A 48 2.66 -3.36 -1.70
C TYR A 48 3.46 -2.98 -2.95
N LEU A 49 3.22 -1.81 -3.54
CA LEU A 49 4.03 -1.30 -4.65
C LEU A 49 5.51 -1.15 -4.27
N PHE A 50 5.79 -0.65 -3.05
CA PHE A 50 7.16 -0.58 -2.55
C PHE A 50 7.76 -1.96 -2.33
N LYS A 51 6.98 -2.89 -1.76
CA LYS A 51 7.41 -4.27 -1.53
C LYS A 51 7.74 -4.98 -2.85
N GLU A 52 6.87 -4.90 -3.85
CA GLU A 52 7.10 -5.47 -5.19
C GLU A 52 8.35 -4.88 -5.84
N ARG A 53 8.57 -3.57 -5.70
CA ARG A 53 9.77 -2.91 -6.23
C ARG A 53 11.05 -3.34 -5.52
N GLU A 54 11.01 -3.56 -4.21
CA GLU A 54 12.15 -4.07 -3.45
C GLU A 54 12.42 -5.54 -3.75
N GLU A 55 11.38 -6.35 -3.89
CA GLU A 55 11.47 -7.76 -4.29
C GLU A 55 11.96 -7.90 -5.72
N GLY A 56 11.46 -7.10 -6.67
CA GLY A 56 11.94 -7.06 -8.06
C GLY A 56 13.38 -6.54 -8.20
N LYS A 57 13.85 -5.69 -7.28
CA LYS A 57 15.26 -5.29 -7.20
C LYS A 57 16.16 -6.35 -6.57
N LYS A 58 15.63 -7.20 -5.69
CA LYS A 58 16.33 -8.37 -5.13
C LYS A 58 16.22 -9.61 -6.03
N GLY A 59 15.26 -9.61 -6.96
CA GLY A 59 14.95 -10.66 -7.94
C GLY A 59 15.96 -10.83 -9.07
N GLY A 60 17.26 -10.65 -8.80
CA GLY A 60 18.29 -11.40 -9.50
C GLY A 60 18.46 -12.83 -8.97
N SER A 61 17.78 -13.22 -7.88
CA SER A 61 18.08 -14.47 -7.17
C SER A 61 16.91 -15.30 -6.62
N ASP A 62 15.66 -14.81 -6.58
CA ASP A 62 14.59 -15.50 -5.82
C ASP A 62 13.29 -15.69 -6.64
N GLN A 63 13.43 -16.05 -7.90
CA GLN A 63 12.32 -16.52 -8.72
C GLN A 63 12.17 -18.03 -8.57
N ALA A 64 11.69 -18.49 -7.41
CA ALA A 64 11.44 -19.91 -7.19
C ALA A 64 10.20 -20.26 -6.33
N ASP A 65 9.64 -19.32 -5.54
CA ASP A 65 8.71 -19.73 -4.48
C ASP A 65 7.24 -19.30 -4.64
N LYS A 66 6.85 -18.67 -5.77
CA LYS A 66 5.47 -18.17 -5.96
C LYS A 66 4.68 -18.74 -7.14
N ASP A 67 5.15 -19.82 -7.76
CA ASP A 67 4.34 -20.63 -8.69
C ASP A 67 3.87 -21.97 -8.08
N LYS A 68 4.25 -22.29 -6.84
CA LYS A 68 3.94 -23.59 -6.22
C LYS A 68 2.62 -23.65 -5.44
N GLU A 69 2.05 -22.52 -5.01
CA GLU A 69 0.80 -22.52 -4.20
C GLU A 69 -0.48 -22.48 -5.04
N LYS A 70 -0.42 -22.54 -6.38
CA LYS A 70 -1.62 -22.55 -7.25
C LYS A 70 -1.83 -23.82 -8.09
N THR A 71 -1.02 -24.87 -7.90
CA THR A 71 -1.16 -26.13 -8.68
C THR A 71 -1.44 -27.36 -7.81
N GLU A 72 -1.58 -27.22 -6.48
CA GLU A 72 -1.95 -28.32 -5.58
C GLU A 72 -3.39 -28.15 -5.04
N GLU A 73 -4.37 -27.96 -5.92
CA GLU A 73 -5.73 -28.46 -5.67
C GLU A 73 -5.96 -29.67 -6.60
N PRO A 74 -5.88 -30.91 -6.09
CA PRO A 74 -6.32 -32.08 -6.83
C PRO A 74 -7.84 -32.26 -6.70
N GLU A 75 -8.47 -32.37 -7.88
CA GLU A 75 -9.81 -32.93 -8.21
C GLU A 75 -11.09 -32.26 -7.67
#